data_AF-A0A506RP95-F1
#
_entry.id   AF-A0A506RP95-F1
#
_cell.length_a   1.000
_cell.length_b   1.000
_cell.length_c   1.000
_cell.angle_alpha   90.00
_cell.angle_beta   90.00
_cell.angle_gamma   90.00
#
_symmetry.space_group_name_H-M   'P 1'
#
loop_
_entity.id
_entity.type
_entity.pdbx_description
1 polymer ?
#
loop_
_entity_poly.entity_id
_entity_poly.type
_entity_poly.pdbx_seq_one_letter_code
_entity_poly.pdbx_strand_id
1 'polypeptide(L)'
;MTTLNIVTLISAVLVLSLVCHYLDAKYRWQLSAWFCGESVNPFAQGTHTVAEKSDPKDEEIAALKARIATLEAIVTEPAYALNEELKKLSRQ
;
A
#
# COMPACT_ATOMS: atom_id res chain seq x y z
N MET A 1 10.42 -9.65 -41.62
CA MET A 1 11.45 -9.61 -40.57
C MET A 1 12.56 -10.57 -40.96
N THR A 2 13.74 -10.06 -41.32
CA THR A 2 14.92 -10.90 -41.61
C THR A 2 15.46 -11.52 -40.31
N THR A 3 16.08 -12.69 -40.38
CA THR A 3 16.70 -13.38 -39.23
C THR A 3 17.70 -12.48 -38.49
N LEU A 4 18.43 -11.64 -39.22
CA LEU A 4 19.33 -10.62 -38.66
C LEU A 4 18.60 -9.62 -37.75
N ASN A 5 17.37 -9.22 -38.09
CA ASN A 5 16.58 -8.30 -37.26
C ASN A 5 16.14 -8.96 -35.95
N ILE A 6 15.87 -10.27 -35.97
CA ILE A 6 15.49 -11.03 -34.77
C ILE A 6 16.70 -11.18 -33.85
N VAL A 7 17.85 -11.56 -34.40
CA VAL A 7 19.10 -11.73 -33.62
C VAL A 7 19.54 -10.40 -32.99
N THR A 8 19.49 -9.31 -33.75
CA THR A 8 19.83 -7.97 -33.24
C THR A 8 18.87 -7.55 -32.13
N LEU A 9 17.57 -7.77 -32.29
CA LEU A 9 16.57 -7.46 -31.27
C LEU A 9 16.80 -8.25 -29.96
N ILE A 10 17.04 -9.56 -30.05
CA ILE A 10 17.33 -10.39 -28.87
C ILE A 10 18.61 -9.91 -28.18
N SER A 11 19.66 -9.61 -28.94
CA SER A 11 20.91 -9.10 -28.37
C SER A 11 20.72 -7.77 -27.66
N ALA A 12 19.91 -6.87 -28.21
CA ALA A 12 19.63 -5.57 -27.61
C ALA A 12 18.85 -5.70 -26.29
N VAL A 13 17.88 -6.61 -26.22
CA VAL A 13 17.11 -6.89 -25.00
C VAL A 13 18.01 -7.48 -23.92
N LEU A 14 18.93 -8.39 -24.28
CA LEU A 14 19.89 -8.96 -23.32
C LEU A 14 20.83 -7.90 -22.74
N VAL A 15 21.35 -7.02 -23.59
CA VAL A 15 22.20 -5.90 -23.15
C VAL A 15 21.43 -4.95 -22.24
N LEU A 16 20.19 -4.60 -22.61
CA LEU A 16 19.34 -3.73 -21.80
C LEU A 16 19.07 -4.35 -20.42
N SER A 17 18.78 -5.65 -20.37
CA SER A 17 18.59 -6.39 -19.12
C SER A 17 19.84 -6.35 -18.23
N LEU A 18 21.03 -6.59 -18.79
CA LEU A 18 22.29 -6.47 -18.06
C LEU A 18 22.52 -5.06 -17.50
N VAL A 19 22.21 -4.04 -18.30
CA VAL A 19 22.35 -2.63 -17.88
C VAL A 19 21.39 -2.31 -16.73
N CYS A 20 20.13 -2.76 -16.81
CA CYS A 20 19.16 -2.59 -15.71
C CYS A 20 19.66 -3.27 -14.42
N HIS A 21 20.18 -4.50 -14.50
CA HIS A 21 20.75 -5.18 -13.33
C HIS A 21 22.02 -4.49 -12.79
N TYR A 22 22.88 -3.96 -13.66
CA TYR A 22 24.06 -3.21 -13.24
C TYR A 22 23.69 -1.90 -12.52
N LEU A 23 22.71 -1.17 -13.05
CA LEU A 23 22.18 0.05 -12.44
C LEU A 23 21.48 -0.24 -11.11
N ASP A 24 20.74 -1.35 -11.02
CA ASP A 24 20.14 -1.82 -9.77
C ASP A 24 21.20 -2.15 -8.73
N ALA A 25 22.29 -2.84 -9.11
CA ALA A 25 23.37 -3.16 -8.19
C ALA A 25 24.13 -1.92 -7.69
N LYS A 26 24.37 -0.95 -8.58
CA LYS A 26 25.17 0.24 -8.27
C LYS A 26 24.39 1.32 -7.54
N TYR A 27 23.14 1.56 -7.94
CA TYR A 27 22.34 2.70 -7.48
C TYR A 27 21.10 2.29 -6.68
N ARG A 28 20.81 0.98 -6.56
CA ARG A 28 19.65 0.43 -5.83
C ARG A 28 18.31 0.95 -6.36
N TRP A 29 18.20 1.16 -7.66
CA TRP A 29 17.00 1.69 -8.31
C TRP A 29 15.89 0.67 -8.49
N GLN A 30 16.15 -0.64 -8.35
CA GLN A 30 15.12 -1.68 -8.48
C GLN A 30 14.29 -1.56 -9.79
N LEU A 31 14.92 -1.14 -10.89
CA LEU A 31 14.35 -1.06 -12.23
C LEU A 31 13.75 -2.41 -12.67
N SER A 32 14.41 -3.52 -12.31
CA SER A 32 13.91 -4.87 -12.57
C SER A 32 12.54 -5.15 -11.94
N ALA A 33 12.35 -4.75 -10.67
CA ALA A 33 11.07 -4.85 -9.97
C ALA A 33 10.00 -3.92 -10.59
N TRP A 34 10.40 -2.69 -10.97
CA TRP A 34 9.52 -1.74 -11.63
C TRP A 34 9.01 -2.23 -13.00
N PHE A 35 9.89 -2.80 -13.83
CA PHE A 35 9.50 -3.40 -15.12
C PHE A 35 8.56 -4.60 -14.95
N CYS A 36 8.66 -5.34 -13.84
CA CYS A 36 7.75 -6.44 -13.50
C CYS A 36 6.42 -5.97 -12.89
N GLY A 37 6.21 -4.67 -12.73
CA GLY A 37 4.97 -4.10 -12.20
C GLY A 37 4.86 -4.14 -10.67
N GLU A 38 5.96 -4.39 -9.96
CA GLU A 38 5.97 -4.20 -8.51
C GLU A 38 5.88 -2.70 -8.20
N SER A 39 5.10 -2.34 -7.18
CA SER A 39 4.87 -0.95 -6.74
C SER A 39 6.05 -0.40 -5.94
N VAL A 40 7.28 -0.62 -6.41
CA VAL A 40 8.51 -0.12 -5.79
C VAL A 40 8.99 1.07 -6.60
N ASN A 41 9.15 2.23 -5.94
CA ASN A 41 9.50 3.48 -6.62
C ASN A 41 11.01 3.49 -6.96
N PRO A 42 11.39 3.41 -8.25
CA PRO A 42 12.78 3.25 -8.62
C PRO A 42 13.64 4.51 -8.42
N PHE A 43 13.01 5.65 -8.13
CA PHE A 43 13.67 6.95 -7.90
C PHE A 43 13.66 7.38 -6.42
N ALA A 44 13.12 6.56 -5.52
CA ALA A 44 13.18 6.81 -4.09
C ALA A 44 14.60 6.53 -3.55
N GLN A 45 15.51 7.48 -3.76
CA GLN A 45 16.84 7.43 -3.16
C GLN A 45 16.72 7.41 -1.62
N GLY A 46 17.00 6.26 -1.00
CA GLY A 46 17.44 6.22 0.39
C GLY A 46 16.54 5.59 1.45
N THR A 47 15.40 4.99 1.11
CA THR A 47 14.52 4.35 2.13
C THR A 47 14.05 2.96 1.75
N HIS A 48 14.99 2.08 1.42
CA HIS A 48 14.76 0.63 1.48
C HIS A 48 15.71 -0.01 2.50
N THR A 49 15.72 0.52 3.72
CA THR A 49 15.57 -0.37 4.86
C THR A 49 14.10 -0.74 4.90
N VAL A 50 13.82 -2.03 4.72
CA VAL A 50 12.62 -2.68 5.25
C VAL A 50 12.65 -2.46 6.76
N ALA A 51 12.21 -1.28 7.17
CA ALA A 51 11.75 -1.02 8.51
C ALA A 51 10.27 -0.76 8.32
N GLU A 52 9.47 -1.53 9.03
CA GLU A 52 8.12 -1.19 9.46
C GLU A 52 8.11 0.20 10.11
N LYS A 53 8.33 1.26 9.34
CA LYS A 53 7.82 2.56 9.72
C LYS A 53 6.37 2.51 9.32
N SER A 54 5.54 2.16 10.31
CA SER A 54 4.18 2.64 10.39
C SER A 54 4.18 4.04 9.80
N ASP A 55 3.50 4.20 8.66
CA ASP A 55 3.32 5.50 8.06
C ASP A 55 2.67 6.35 9.17
N PRO A 56 3.06 7.61 9.43
CA PRO A 56 2.35 8.47 10.39
C PRO A 56 0.82 8.46 10.19
N LYS A 57 0.37 8.13 8.98
CA LYS A 57 -1.04 7.89 8.63
C LYS A 57 -1.62 6.63 9.27
N ASP A 58 -0.86 5.56 9.45
CA ASP A 58 -1.32 4.32 10.10
C ASP A 58 -1.58 4.54 11.61
N GLU A 59 -0.74 5.35 12.25
CA GLU A 59 -0.94 5.78 13.64
C GLU A 59 -2.19 6.65 13.76
N GLU A 60 -2.39 7.58 12.82
CA GLU A 60 -3.60 8.42 12.75
C GLU A 60 -4.86 7.56 12.52
N ILE A 61 -4.79 6.58 11.62
CA ILE A 61 -5.89 5.64 11.33
C ILE A 61 -6.23 4.80 12.57
N ALA A 62 -5.25 4.34 13.33
CA ALA A 62 -5.49 3.59 14.57
C ALA A 62 -6.18 4.46 15.64
N ALA A 63 -5.73 5.71 15.81
CA ALA A 63 -6.33 6.66 16.75
C ALA A 63 -7.78 7.02 16.36
N LEU A 64 -8.02 7.25 15.06
CA LEU A 64 -9.36 7.51 14.52
C LEU A 64 -10.30 6.32 14.76
N LYS A 65 -9.85 5.09 14.52
CA LYS A 65 -10.64 3.87 14.77
C LYS A 65 -11.01 3.71 16.24
N ALA A 66 -10.07 3.95 17.16
CA ALA A 66 -10.34 3.87 18.60
C ALA A 66 -11.42 4.90 19.02
N ARG A 67 -11.34 6.12 18.48
CA ARG A 67 -12.34 7.16 18.76
C ARG A 67 -13.72 6.80 18.19
N ILE A 68 -13.77 6.26 16.97
CA ILE A 68 -15.03 5.79 16.36
C ILE A 68 -15.66 4.70 17.23
N ALA A 69 -14.89 3.71 17.68
CA ALA A 69 -15.40 2.65 18.55
C ALA A 69 -15.99 3.20 19.88
N THR A 70 -15.34 4.20 20.50
CA THR A 70 -15.90 4.85 21.69
C THR A 70 -17.18 5.65 21.41
N LEU A 71 -17.24 6.34 20.27
CA LEU A 71 -18.44 7.08 19.86
C LEU A 71 -19.60 6.14 19.52
N GLU A 72 -19.31 5.00 18.89
CA GLU A 72 -20.29 3.97 18.61
C GLU A 72 -20.87 3.41 19.90
N ALA A 73 -20.05 3.09 20.91
CA ALA A 73 -20.53 2.63 22.22
C ALA A 73 -21.40 3.70 22.92
N ILE A 74 -20.94 4.95 22.94
CA ILE A 74 -21.68 6.08 23.52
C ILE A 74 -22.99 6.35 22.77
N VAL A 75 -23.09 6.07 21.47
CA VAL A 75 -24.34 6.30 20.73
C VAL A 75 -25.27 5.09 20.82
N THR A 76 -24.75 3.87 20.79
CA THR A 76 -25.57 2.65 20.76
C THR A 76 -26.17 2.30 22.12
N GLU A 77 -25.44 2.46 23.23
CA GLU A 77 -25.96 2.14 24.57
C GLU A 77 -27.13 3.04 25.01
N PRO A 78 -27.05 4.38 24.96
CA PRO A 78 -28.17 5.23 25.33
C PRO A 78 -29.30 5.19 24.31
N ALA A 79 -29.03 4.97 23.02
CA ALA A 79 -30.08 4.80 22.03
C ALA A 79 -30.87 3.50 22.26
N TYR A 80 -30.19 2.41 22.66
CA TYR A 80 -30.85 1.16 23.02
C TYR A 80 -31.70 1.32 24.28
N ALA A 81 -31.13 1.92 25.33
CA ALA A 81 -31.84 2.18 26.59
C ALA A 81 -33.08 3.09 26.38
N LEU A 82 -32.95 4.16 25.60
CA LEU A 82 -34.06 5.07 25.29
C LEU A 82 -35.17 4.38 24.48
N ASN A 83 -34.82 3.52 23.52
CA ASN A 83 -35.80 2.76 22.74
C ASN A 83 -36.57 1.75 23.60
N GLU A 84 -35.93 1.18 24.62
CA GLU A 84 -36.59 0.30 25.58
C GLU A 84 -37.60 1.05 26.45
N GLU A 85 -37.20 2.22 26.97
CA GLU A 85 -38.08 3.14 27.72
C GLU A 85 -39.28 3.59 26.87
N LEU A 86 -39.05 4.00 25.62
CA LEU A 86 -40.12 4.38 24.69
C LEU A 86 -41.11 3.24 24.43
N LYS A 87 -40.63 2.01 24.27
CA LYS A 87 -41.50 0.83 24.11
C LYS A 87 -42.32 0.51 25.37
N LYS A 88 -41.79 0.79 26.57
CA LYS A 88 -42.52 0.63 27.83
C LYS A 88 -43.65 1.67 27.92
N LEU A 89 -43.36 2.92 27.59
CA LEU A 89 -44.35 4.00 27.57
C LEU A 89 -45.42 3.83 26.48
N SER A 90 -45.06 3.32 25.30
CA SER A 90 -46.02 3.09 24.21
C SER A 90 -46.96 1.90 24.44
N ARG A 91 -46.73 1.10 25.48
CA ARG A 91 -47.56 -0.06 25.85
C ARG A 91 -48.50 0.21 27.02
N GLN A 92 -48.39 1.37 27.67
CA GLN A 92 -49.40 1.90 28.59
C GLN A 92 -50.50 2.61 27.80
#